data_AF-A0A0C2MXG9-F1
#
_entry.id   AF-A0A0C2MXG9-F1
#
_cell.length_a   1.000
_cell.length_b   1.000
_cell.length_c   1.000
_cell.angle_alpha   90.00
_cell.angle_beta   90.00
_cell.angle_gamma   90.00
#
_symmetry.space_group_name_H-M   'P 1'
#
loop_
_entity.id
_entity.type
_entity.pdbx_description
1 polymer ?
#
loop_
_entity_poly.entity_id
_entity_poly.type
_entity_poly.pdbx_seq_one_letter_code
_entity_poly.pdbx_strand_id
1 'polypeptide(L)'
;MKLNIDDCSIKIAGYVSNQDYVTTNQYDHDFDSDASDAYAKAAKLAENQLIDYNRASHNYLDAAICYLEVSHERACKYFKNSIEALANSRDIVSAIYYSMMIGYMYETKFFNFRRSMKFYKKAHKLRNQNNISHICLFTDDELMEIDTDPSKSMSKWEGIIKENRRVCYREHCRLDLCVRCIHAHAKLDENFDRSMYFQSRQNSLLPIKNVNRSFSINNDQVNASDK
;
A
#
# COMPACT_ATOMS: atom_id res chain seq x y z
N MET A 1 -23.19 -26.11 11.47
CA MET A 1 -21.89 -26.67 11.05
C MET A 1 -20.82 -25.65 11.44
N LYS A 2 -20.09 -25.88 12.55
CA LYS A 2 -19.05 -24.97 13.06
C LYS A 2 -17.72 -25.42 12.46
N LEU A 3 -17.07 -24.58 11.66
CA LEU A 3 -15.72 -24.85 11.18
C LEU A 3 -14.72 -24.42 12.27
N ASN A 4 -14.03 -25.40 12.83
CA ASN A 4 -12.87 -25.20 13.71
C ASN A 4 -11.70 -24.69 12.86
N ILE A 5 -11.19 -23.50 13.20
CA ILE A 5 -10.00 -22.91 12.61
C ILE A 5 -8.86 -23.11 13.63
N ASP A 6 -8.47 -24.36 13.84
CA ASP A 6 -7.35 -24.72 14.72
C ASP A 6 -6.63 -25.93 14.13
N ASP A 7 -5.93 -25.77 13.01
CA ASP A 7 -4.64 -26.44 12.73
C ASP A 7 -4.10 -26.07 11.34
N CYS A 8 -3.36 -24.97 11.24
CA CYS A 8 -2.41 -24.78 10.14
C CYS A 8 -1.00 -24.70 10.74
N SER A 9 -0.59 -25.81 11.34
CA SER A 9 0.80 -26.06 11.74
C SER A 9 1.65 -26.30 10.48
N ILE A 10 2.00 -25.21 9.76
CA ILE A 10 2.99 -25.25 8.69
C ILE A 10 4.35 -25.56 9.34
N LYS A 11 4.81 -26.79 9.20
CA LYS A 11 6.19 -27.19 9.51
C LYS A 11 7.12 -26.53 8.51
N ILE A 12 7.60 -25.33 8.82
CA ILE A 12 8.73 -24.71 8.12
C ILE A 12 9.97 -25.50 8.55
N ALA A 13 10.48 -26.33 7.64
CA ALA A 13 11.74 -27.05 7.81
C ALA A 13 12.86 -26.05 8.13
N GLY A 14 13.63 -26.35 9.16
CA GLY A 14 14.66 -25.46 9.71
C GLY A 14 15.67 -25.03 8.67
N TYR A 15 15.64 -23.75 8.34
CA TYR A 15 16.71 -23.06 7.63
C TYR A 15 17.65 -22.48 8.69
N VAL A 16 18.90 -22.95 8.66
CA VAL A 16 19.98 -22.53 9.56
C VAL A 16 20.24 -21.04 9.35
N SER A 17 19.96 -20.24 10.38
CA SER A 17 20.24 -18.81 10.41
C SER A 17 21.74 -18.57 10.63
N ASN A 18 22.54 -18.57 9.57
CA ASN A 18 23.84 -17.91 9.58
C ASN A 18 23.62 -16.42 9.26
N GLN A 19 23.33 -15.62 10.28
CA GLN A 19 23.53 -14.18 10.23
C GLN A 19 24.71 -13.84 11.15
N ASP A 20 25.91 -14.05 10.64
CA ASP A 20 27.07 -13.31 11.10
C ASP A 20 26.84 -11.85 10.69
N TYR A 21 26.32 -11.06 11.63
CA TYR A 21 26.23 -9.60 11.48
C TYR A 21 27.64 -9.05 11.39
N VAL A 22 28.12 -8.88 10.17
CA VAL A 22 29.29 -8.08 9.84
C VAL A 22 29.06 -6.69 10.42
N THR A 23 29.82 -6.35 11.48
CA THR A 23 29.96 -4.99 11.99
C THR A 23 30.60 -4.15 10.88
N THR A 24 29.77 -3.49 10.07
CA THR A 24 30.23 -2.60 9.02
C THR A 24 30.81 -1.33 9.61
N ASN A 25 32.04 -1.07 9.16
CA ASN A 25 32.85 0.11 9.30
C ASN A 25 32.10 1.43 9.60
N GLN A 26 32.62 2.11 10.61
CA GLN A 26 32.33 3.47 11.04
C GLN A 26 32.90 4.48 10.02
N TYR A 27 32.25 4.61 8.87
CA TYR A 27 32.47 5.71 7.93
C TYR A 27 31.33 6.72 8.09
N ASP A 28 31.69 8.01 8.19
CA ASP A 28 30.79 9.14 8.40
C ASP A 28 29.62 9.16 7.40
N HIS A 29 28.46 8.75 7.90
CA HIS A 29 27.20 8.55 7.16
C HIS A 29 26.26 9.76 7.35
N ASP A 30 26.78 10.98 7.27
CA ASP A 30 26.00 12.18 7.61
C ASP A 30 25.09 12.69 6.48
N PHE A 31 25.36 12.36 5.22
CA PHE A 31 24.65 13.00 4.09
C PHE A 31 23.17 12.59 3.95
N ASP A 32 22.83 11.32 4.20
CA ASP A 32 21.46 10.83 4.06
C ASP A 32 20.55 11.20 5.25
N SER A 33 21.15 11.57 6.38
CA SER A 33 20.40 12.03 7.56
C SER A 33 19.76 13.40 7.31
N ASP A 34 20.44 14.30 6.62
CA ASP A 34 19.96 15.67 6.42
C ASP A 34 18.69 15.74 5.57
N ALA A 35 18.63 14.97 4.48
CA ALA A 35 17.46 14.93 3.61
C ALA A 35 16.25 14.31 4.33
N SER A 36 16.45 13.20 5.02
CA SER A 36 15.39 12.52 5.78
C SER A 36 14.82 13.41 6.90
N ASP A 37 15.69 14.14 7.61
CA ASP A 37 15.32 15.09 8.65
C ASP A 37 14.58 16.31 8.08
N ALA A 38 14.99 16.81 6.91
CA ALA A 38 14.31 17.91 6.24
C ALA A 38 12.87 17.53 5.85
N TYR A 39 12.67 16.37 5.23
CA TYR A 39 11.33 15.86 4.91
C TYR A 39 10.50 15.62 6.16
N ALA A 40 11.08 15.04 7.22
CA ALA A 40 10.38 14.83 8.49
C ALA A 40 9.94 16.16 9.15
N LYS A 41 10.76 17.21 9.09
CA LYS A 41 10.38 18.56 9.56
C LYS A 41 9.26 19.15 8.70
N ALA A 42 9.36 19.06 7.38
CA ALA A 42 8.33 19.53 6.46
C ALA A 42 6.99 18.79 6.66
N ALA A 43 7.02 17.49 6.93
CA ALA A 43 5.84 16.70 7.25
C ALA A 43 5.13 17.19 8.52
N LYS A 44 5.89 17.38 9.61
CA LYS A 44 5.35 17.89 10.87
C LYS A 44 4.79 19.30 10.74
N LEU A 45 5.42 20.16 9.94
CA LEU A 45 4.93 21.50 9.64
C LEU A 45 3.57 21.41 8.92
N ALA A 46 3.49 20.60 7.86
CA ALA A 46 2.26 20.39 7.11
C ALA A 46 1.14 19.82 7.99
N GLU A 47 1.44 18.83 8.85
CA GLU A 47 0.47 18.18 9.72
C GLU A 47 -0.06 19.11 10.83
N ASN A 48 0.83 19.78 11.56
CA ASN A 48 0.45 20.46 12.80
C ASN A 48 0.11 21.94 12.61
N GLN A 49 0.71 22.61 11.62
CA GLN A 49 0.52 24.05 11.41
C GLN A 49 -0.40 24.33 10.22
N LEU A 50 -0.25 23.56 9.13
CA LEU A 50 -1.04 23.78 7.92
C LEU A 50 -2.29 22.89 7.85
N ILE A 51 -2.35 21.83 8.65
CA ILE A 51 -3.42 20.82 8.62
C ILE A 51 -3.57 20.22 7.20
N ASP A 52 -2.46 20.16 6.45
CA ASP A 52 -2.38 19.57 5.11
C ASP A 52 -1.86 18.14 5.25
N TYR A 53 -2.76 17.24 5.63
CA TYR A 53 -2.45 15.84 5.89
C TYR A 53 -1.97 15.08 4.65
N ASN A 54 -2.41 15.46 3.44
CA ASN A 54 -1.94 14.83 2.21
C ASN A 54 -0.47 15.17 1.96
N ARG A 55 -0.11 16.45 2.10
CA ARG A 55 1.30 16.88 2.01
C ARG A 55 2.14 16.28 3.13
N ALA A 56 1.60 16.24 4.36
CA ALA A 56 2.29 15.59 5.47
C ALA A 56 2.59 14.13 5.18
N SER A 57 1.62 13.38 4.62
CA SER A 57 1.82 11.99 4.24
C SER A 57 2.95 11.81 3.24
N HIS A 58 2.98 12.58 2.16
CA HIS A 58 4.03 12.48 1.15
C HIS A 58 5.42 12.80 1.74
N ASN A 59 5.53 13.86 2.53
CA ASN A 59 6.79 14.19 3.19
C ASN A 59 7.22 13.12 4.19
N TYR A 60 6.29 12.50 4.93
CA TYR A 60 6.62 11.36 5.79
C TYR A 60 7.05 10.14 4.98
N LEU A 61 6.44 9.88 3.83
CA LEU A 61 6.85 8.79 2.94
C LEU A 61 8.26 9.02 2.40
N ASP A 62 8.55 10.22 1.90
CA ASP A 62 9.87 10.59 1.37
C ASP A 62 10.94 10.50 2.47
N ALA A 63 10.64 10.96 3.69
CA ALA A 63 11.51 10.77 4.85
C ALA A 63 11.76 9.28 5.13
N ALA A 64 10.71 8.45 5.11
CA ALA A 64 10.82 7.02 5.36
C ALA A 64 11.71 6.33 4.32
N ILE A 65 11.57 6.69 3.03
CA ILE A 65 12.39 6.18 1.94
C ILE A 65 13.87 6.56 2.15
N CYS A 66 14.18 7.82 2.48
CA CYS A 66 15.55 8.23 2.79
C CYS A 66 16.13 7.45 3.99
N TYR A 67 15.33 7.20 5.04
CA TYR A 67 15.77 6.40 6.18
C TYR A 67 15.91 4.90 5.90
N LEU A 68 15.40 4.36 4.78
CA LEU A 68 15.53 2.92 4.51
C LEU A 68 17.00 2.52 4.35
N GLU A 69 17.82 3.36 3.74
CA GLU A 69 19.26 3.10 3.56
C GLU A 69 20.03 3.13 4.89
N VAL A 70 19.55 3.91 5.87
CA VAL A 70 20.25 4.14 7.16
C VAL A 70 19.72 3.24 8.28
N SER A 71 18.39 3.13 8.41
CA SER A 71 17.74 2.44 9.52
C SER A 71 16.29 2.08 9.20
N HIS A 72 16.05 0.80 8.94
CA HIS A 72 14.71 0.25 8.74
C HIS A 72 13.75 0.50 9.92
N GLU A 73 14.27 0.70 11.14
CA GLU A 73 13.45 1.06 12.30
C GLU A 73 12.98 2.51 12.27
N ARG A 74 13.86 3.45 11.93
CA ARG A 74 13.49 4.85 11.74
C ARG A 74 12.50 4.98 10.58
N ALA A 75 12.77 4.33 9.45
CA ALA A 75 11.85 4.30 8.31
C ALA A 75 10.44 3.80 8.70
N CYS A 76 10.35 2.72 9.49
CA CYS A 76 9.08 2.15 9.97
C CYS A 76 8.21 3.17 10.70
N LYS A 77 8.81 4.07 11.49
CA LYS A 77 8.09 5.13 12.19
C LYS A 77 7.43 6.09 11.19
N TYR A 78 8.19 6.54 10.20
CA TYR A 78 7.69 7.51 9.22
C TYR A 78 6.67 6.91 8.25
N PHE A 79 6.82 5.64 7.87
CA PHE A 79 5.77 4.91 7.15
C PHE A 79 4.43 4.90 7.89
N LYS A 80 4.44 4.66 9.21
CA LYS A 80 3.21 4.71 10.01
C LYS A 80 2.61 6.10 10.03
N ASN A 81 3.42 7.14 10.23
CA ASN A 81 2.98 8.52 10.22
C ASN A 81 2.35 8.90 8.87
N SER A 82 2.92 8.45 7.76
CA SER A 82 2.36 8.67 6.42
C SER A 82 0.96 8.05 6.28
N ILE A 83 0.79 6.78 6.70
CA ILE A 83 -0.52 6.10 6.68
C ILE A 83 -1.53 6.80 7.60
N GLU A 84 -1.10 7.25 8.77
CA GLU A 84 -1.96 7.96 9.72
C GLU A 84 -2.39 9.33 9.21
N ALA A 85 -1.49 10.07 8.56
CA ALA A 85 -1.84 11.33 7.89
C ALA A 85 -2.88 11.10 6.79
N LEU A 86 -2.75 10.08 5.93
CA LEU A 86 -3.78 9.74 4.92
C LEU A 86 -5.12 9.36 5.57
N ALA A 87 -5.08 8.61 6.67
CA ALA A 87 -6.30 8.29 7.39
C ALA A 87 -6.98 9.55 7.95
N ASN A 88 -6.20 10.51 8.45
CA ASN A 88 -6.70 11.80 8.96
C ASN A 88 -7.21 12.71 7.84
N SER A 89 -6.63 12.65 6.63
CA SER A 89 -7.12 13.37 5.45
C SER A 89 -8.42 12.79 4.87
N ARG A 90 -8.89 11.67 5.42
CA ARG A 90 -10.00 10.84 4.92
C ARG A 90 -9.70 10.15 3.58
N ASP A 91 -8.46 10.16 3.11
CA ASP A 91 -8.03 9.31 2.00
C ASP A 91 -7.72 7.88 2.50
N ILE A 92 -8.77 7.21 2.96
CA ILE A 92 -8.70 5.85 3.53
C ILE A 92 -8.18 4.84 2.52
N VAL A 93 -8.53 5.04 1.26
CA VAL A 93 -8.19 4.15 0.16
C VAL A 93 -6.67 4.19 -0.10
N SER A 94 -6.05 5.37 -0.17
CA SER A 94 -4.59 5.48 -0.24
C SER A 94 -3.92 4.97 1.04
N ALA A 95 -4.50 5.20 2.22
CA ALA A 95 -3.97 4.68 3.48
C ALA A 95 -3.91 3.14 3.51
N ILE A 96 -4.96 2.47 3.03
CA ILE A 96 -5.01 1.01 2.88
C ILE A 96 -3.93 0.54 1.91
N TYR A 97 -3.83 1.19 0.74
CA TYR A 97 -2.86 0.86 -0.29
C TYR A 97 -1.43 0.97 0.23
N TYR A 98 -1.05 2.09 0.85
CA TYR A 98 0.29 2.28 1.42
C TYR A 98 0.58 1.25 2.50
N SER A 99 -0.40 0.97 3.38
CA SER A 99 -0.25 -0.05 4.40
C SER A 99 -0.01 -1.44 3.79
N MET A 100 -0.66 -1.80 2.69
CA MET A 100 -0.40 -3.08 2.00
C MET A 100 0.95 -3.11 1.31
N MET A 101 1.28 -2.06 0.57
CA MET A 101 2.55 -1.92 -0.13
C MET A 101 3.75 -1.98 0.82
N ILE A 102 3.71 -1.23 1.93
CA ILE A 102 4.78 -1.23 2.94
C ILE A 102 4.85 -2.59 3.66
N GLY A 103 3.71 -3.23 3.90
CA GLY A 103 3.66 -4.60 4.43
C GLY A 103 4.41 -5.58 3.53
N TYR A 104 4.15 -5.53 2.23
CA TYR A 104 4.85 -6.34 1.23
C TYR A 104 6.36 -6.06 1.24
N MET A 105 6.78 -4.80 1.26
CA MET A 105 8.19 -4.42 1.34
C MET A 105 8.92 -5.09 2.52
N TYR A 106 8.33 -5.01 3.72
CA TYR A 106 8.93 -5.59 4.91
C TYR A 106 8.97 -7.10 4.86
N GLU A 107 8.02 -7.73 4.17
CA GLU A 107 7.99 -9.18 3.98
C GLU A 107 9.10 -9.63 3.04
N THR A 108 9.23 -9.01 1.87
CA THR A 108 10.04 -9.53 0.77
C THR A 108 11.46 -8.97 0.75
N LYS A 109 11.65 -7.68 1.05
CA LYS A 109 12.98 -7.04 1.02
C LYS A 109 13.73 -7.18 2.33
N PHE A 110 13.01 -7.05 3.44
CA PHE A 110 13.61 -7.04 4.78
C PHE A 110 13.39 -8.34 5.56
N PHE A 111 12.69 -9.32 4.98
CA PHE A 111 12.35 -10.61 5.61
C PHE A 111 11.79 -10.47 7.03
N ASN A 112 11.10 -9.35 7.30
CA ASN A 112 10.57 -8.97 8.61
C ASN A 112 9.07 -9.18 8.66
N PHE A 113 8.67 -10.45 8.68
CA PHE A 113 7.28 -10.90 8.74
C PHE A 113 6.50 -10.26 9.90
N ARG A 114 7.16 -10.07 11.07
CA ARG A 114 6.52 -9.44 12.22
C ARG A 114 6.11 -8.00 11.94
N ARG A 115 6.94 -7.21 11.25
CA ARG A 115 6.60 -5.83 10.85
C ARG A 115 5.61 -5.81 9.71
N SER A 116 5.82 -6.63 8.68
CA SER A 116 4.89 -6.80 7.56
C SER A 116 3.45 -7.05 8.04
N MET A 117 3.28 -8.02 8.95
CA MET A 117 1.97 -8.37 9.51
C MET A 117 1.28 -7.22 10.25
N LYS A 118 2.04 -6.29 10.87
CA LYS A 118 1.46 -5.11 11.50
C LYS A 118 0.82 -4.18 10.47
N PHE A 119 1.47 -4.00 9.32
CA PHE A 119 0.95 -3.17 8.24
C PHE A 119 -0.24 -3.84 7.54
N TYR A 120 -0.21 -5.15 7.29
CA TYR A 120 -1.38 -5.85 6.75
C TYR A 120 -2.59 -5.78 7.70
N LYS A 121 -2.38 -5.97 9.01
CA LYS A 121 -3.44 -5.81 10.02
C LYS A 121 -3.99 -4.37 10.06
N LYS A 122 -3.13 -3.35 9.92
CA LYS A 122 -3.56 -1.95 9.85
C LYS A 122 -4.45 -1.71 8.64
N ALA A 123 -4.09 -2.22 7.46
CA ALA A 123 -4.91 -2.11 6.25
C ALA A 123 -6.28 -2.77 6.42
N HIS A 124 -6.33 -4.00 6.97
CA HIS A 124 -7.58 -4.69 7.25
C HIS A 124 -8.44 -3.93 8.29
N LYS A 125 -7.82 -3.38 9.33
CA LYS A 125 -8.52 -2.53 10.32
C LYS A 125 -9.14 -1.30 9.65
N LEU A 126 -8.40 -0.62 8.77
CA LEU A 126 -8.88 0.55 8.05
C LEU A 126 -10.10 0.22 7.16
N ARG A 127 -10.09 -0.93 6.48
CA ARG A 127 -11.26 -1.42 5.72
C ARG A 127 -12.49 -1.57 6.60
N ASN A 128 -12.36 -2.33 7.68
CA ASN A 128 -13.47 -2.65 8.57
C ASN A 128 -14.07 -1.39 9.20
N GLN A 129 -13.22 -0.45 9.62
CA GLN A 129 -13.66 0.80 10.23
C GLN A 129 -14.42 1.71 9.26
N ASN A 130 -14.19 1.57 7.95
CA ASN A 130 -14.79 2.41 6.91
C ASN A 130 -15.76 1.64 6.00
N ASN A 131 -16.14 0.41 6.38
CA ASN A 131 -17.05 -0.47 5.62
C ASN A 131 -16.62 -0.68 4.16
N ILE A 132 -15.32 -0.76 3.90
CA ILE A 132 -14.77 -1.03 2.56
C ILE A 132 -14.70 -2.55 2.36
N SER A 133 -15.60 -3.09 1.55
CA SER A 133 -15.58 -4.51 1.17
C SER A 133 -14.50 -4.78 0.13
N HIS A 134 -13.66 -5.77 0.40
CA HIS A 134 -12.68 -6.26 -0.55
C HIS A 134 -13.14 -7.55 -1.22
N ILE A 135 -13.05 -7.59 -2.55
CA ILE A 135 -13.21 -8.80 -3.34
C ILE A 135 -11.84 -9.13 -3.91
N CYS A 136 -11.26 -10.23 -3.44
CA CYS A 136 -9.97 -10.69 -3.95
C CYS A 136 -10.16 -11.13 -5.40
N LEU A 137 -9.31 -10.61 -6.29
CA LEU A 137 -9.32 -11.00 -7.71
C LEU A 137 -8.85 -12.44 -7.94
N PHE A 138 -8.18 -13.02 -6.95
CA PHE A 138 -7.51 -14.31 -7.07
C PHE A 138 -8.10 -15.32 -6.11
N THR A 139 -8.50 -16.46 -6.67
CA THR A 139 -8.85 -17.65 -5.92
C THR A 139 -7.61 -18.36 -5.37
N ASP A 140 -7.79 -19.25 -4.41
CA ASP A 140 -6.70 -20.06 -3.86
C ASP A 140 -6.04 -20.96 -4.91
N ASP A 141 -6.84 -21.56 -5.79
CA ASP A 141 -6.37 -22.45 -6.85
C ASP A 141 -5.49 -21.71 -7.87
N GLU A 142 -5.87 -20.48 -8.23
CA GLU A 142 -5.08 -19.62 -9.14
C GLU A 142 -3.73 -19.26 -8.52
N LEU A 143 -3.68 -18.97 -7.22
CA LEU A 143 -2.42 -18.65 -6.53
C LEU A 143 -1.48 -19.87 -6.47
N MET A 144 -2.01 -21.06 -6.20
CA MET A 144 -1.22 -22.30 -6.20
C MET A 144 -0.66 -22.61 -7.60
N GLU A 145 -1.42 -22.33 -8.66
CA GLU A 145 -0.96 -22.51 -10.04
C GLU A 145 0.23 -21.59 -10.37
N ILE A 146 0.24 -20.34 -9.85
CA ILE A 146 1.40 -19.44 -9.98
C ILE A 146 2.65 -20.06 -9.37
N ASP A 147 2.52 -20.52 -8.13
CA ASP A 147 3.68 -20.96 -7.36
C ASP A 147 4.27 -22.25 -7.92
N THR A 148 3.47 -23.06 -8.63
CA THR A 148 3.89 -24.34 -9.21
C THR A 148 4.54 -24.19 -10.59
N ASP A 149 4.00 -23.35 -11.48
CA ASP A 149 4.55 -23.13 -12.83
C ASP A 149 4.52 -21.64 -13.22
N PRO A 150 5.58 -20.89 -12.88
CA PRO A 150 5.66 -19.46 -13.19
C PRO A 150 5.58 -19.16 -14.70
N SER A 151 6.09 -20.07 -15.55
CA SER A 151 6.20 -19.84 -16.99
C SER A 151 4.86 -19.94 -17.70
N LYS A 152 4.06 -20.95 -17.36
CA LYS A 152 2.73 -21.15 -17.93
C LYS A 152 1.72 -20.19 -17.33
N SER A 153 1.87 -19.89 -16.04
CA SER A 153 0.97 -19.00 -15.34
C SER A 153 1.04 -17.57 -15.91
N MET A 154 2.23 -17.02 -16.21
CA MET A 154 2.39 -15.63 -16.70
C MET A 154 1.40 -15.23 -17.81
N SER A 155 1.21 -16.07 -18.83
CA SER A 155 0.27 -15.79 -19.92
C SER A 155 -1.20 -15.77 -19.47
N LYS A 156 -1.59 -16.68 -18.58
CA LYS A 156 -2.92 -16.71 -17.95
C LYS A 156 -3.13 -15.47 -17.09
N TRP A 157 -2.10 -15.04 -16.36
CA TRP A 157 -2.11 -13.83 -15.52
C TRP A 157 -2.24 -12.56 -16.32
N GLU A 158 -1.47 -12.41 -17.40
CA GLU A 158 -1.63 -11.30 -18.32
C GLU A 158 -3.06 -11.26 -18.87
N GLY A 159 -3.66 -12.43 -19.15
CA GLY A 159 -5.07 -12.56 -19.50
C GLY A 159 -6.01 -12.00 -18.42
N ILE A 160 -5.93 -12.54 -17.19
CA ILE A 160 -6.75 -12.11 -16.05
C ILE A 160 -6.56 -10.61 -15.79
N ILE A 161 -5.33 -10.11 -15.75
CA ILE A 161 -5.04 -8.69 -15.57
C ILE A 161 -5.56 -7.88 -16.75
N LYS A 162 -5.46 -8.34 -18.00
CA LYS A 162 -5.91 -7.57 -19.17
C LYS A 162 -7.43 -7.48 -19.23
N GLU A 163 -8.12 -8.56 -18.91
CA GLU A 163 -9.57 -8.64 -18.78
C GLU A 163 -10.05 -7.77 -17.63
N ASN A 164 -9.39 -7.88 -16.47
CA ASN A 164 -9.68 -7.05 -15.31
C ASN A 164 -9.08 -5.64 -15.41
N ARG A 165 -8.16 -5.33 -16.33
CA ARG A 165 -7.53 -4.00 -16.46
C ARG A 165 -8.57 -2.95 -16.80
N ARG A 166 -9.57 -3.34 -17.61
CA ARG A 166 -10.70 -2.47 -17.94
C ARG A 166 -11.57 -2.20 -16.70
N VAL A 167 -11.70 -3.17 -15.81
CA VAL A 167 -12.43 -3.06 -14.53
C VAL A 167 -11.61 -2.27 -13.48
N CYS A 168 -10.33 -2.58 -13.33
CA CYS A 168 -9.34 -1.92 -12.46
C CYS A 168 -8.98 -0.48 -12.85
N TYR A 169 -9.30 -0.03 -14.08
CA TYR A 169 -9.13 1.38 -14.47
C TYR A 169 -10.43 2.19 -14.39
N ARG A 170 -11.60 1.56 -14.51
CA ARG A 170 -12.87 2.28 -14.63
C ARG A 170 -13.71 2.31 -13.36
N GLU A 171 -13.70 1.24 -12.57
CA GLU A 171 -14.70 1.07 -11.49
C GLU A 171 -14.11 0.53 -10.18
N HIS A 172 -12.92 -0.06 -10.19
CA HIS A 172 -12.23 -0.51 -8.98
C HIS A 172 -10.92 0.26 -8.82
N CYS A 173 -10.90 1.21 -7.89
CA CYS A 173 -9.65 1.86 -7.48
C CYS A 173 -8.63 0.77 -7.16
N ARG A 174 -7.47 0.82 -7.84
CA ARG A 174 -6.28 -0.05 -7.65
C ARG A 174 -5.74 -0.16 -6.21
N LEU A 175 -6.43 0.43 -5.26
CA LEU A 175 -5.98 0.77 -3.93
C LEU A 175 -6.59 -0.16 -2.87
N ASP A 176 -7.59 -0.97 -3.22
CA ASP A 176 -8.14 -1.99 -2.33
C ASP A 176 -7.49 -3.37 -2.56
N LEU A 177 -6.25 -3.55 -2.09
CA LEU A 177 -5.47 -4.79 -2.28
C LEU A 177 -5.45 -5.64 -1.00
N CYS A 178 -5.80 -6.93 -1.04
CA CYS A 178 -5.40 -7.84 0.05
C CYS A 178 -3.93 -8.30 -0.08
N VAL A 179 -3.45 -9.10 0.87
CA VAL A 179 -2.10 -9.69 0.84
C VAL A 179 -1.89 -10.47 -0.47
N ARG A 180 -2.87 -11.27 -0.89
CA ARG A 180 -2.79 -12.02 -2.16
C ARG A 180 -2.70 -11.08 -3.37
N CYS A 181 -3.52 -10.02 -3.37
CA CYS A 181 -3.53 -9.05 -4.45
C CYS A 181 -2.22 -8.26 -4.57
N ILE A 182 -1.62 -7.85 -3.45
CA ILE A 182 -0.34 -7.12 -3.51
C ILE A 182 0.80 -8.01 -3.97
N HIS A 183 0.85 -9.28 -3.53
CA HIS A 183 1.84 -10.25 -3.98
C HIS A 183 1.70 -10.57 -5.47
N ALA A 184 0.47 -10.81 -5.94
CA ALA A 184 0.21 -11.01 -7.36
C ALA A 184 0.61 -9.77 -8.17
N HIS A 185 0.22 -8.56 -7.72
CA HIS A 185 0.60 -7.32 -8.40
C HIS A 185 2.12 -7.15 -8.47
N ALA A 186 2.85 -7.48 -7.40
CA ALA A 186 4.30 -7.35 -7.37
C ALA A 186 5.01 -8.35 -8.28
N LYS A 187 4.47 -9.56 -8.43
CA LYS A 187 5.00 -10.57 -9.38
C LYS A 187 4.79 -10.15 -10.85
N LEU A 188 3.76 -9.34 -11.12
CA LEU A 188 3.28 -9.06 -12.49
C LEU A 188 3.71 -7.70 -13.02
N ASP A 189 4.10 -6.79 -12.13
CA ASP A 189 4.65 -5.49 -12.50
C ASP A 189 6.16 -5.50 -12.22
N GLU A 190 6.96 -5.62 -13.28
CA GLU A 190 8.43 -5.57 -13.21
C GLU A 190 8.94 -4.26 -12.56
N ASN A 191 8.13 -3.21 -12.60
CA ASN A 191 8.44 -1.93 -11.97
C ASN A 191 7.76 -1.76 -10.62
N PHE A 192 7.10 -2.78 -10.06
CA PHE A 192 6.38 -2.67 -8.80
C PHE A 192 7.28 -2.13 -7.70
N ASP A 193 8.44 -2.77 -7.50
CA ASP A 193 9.42 -2.35 -6.50
C ASP A 193 9.91 -0.93 -6.73
N ARG A 194 10.10 -0.54 -8.00
CA ARG A 194 10.49 0.83 -8.36
C ARG A 194 9.36 1.82 -8.05
N SER A 195 8.12 1.45 -8.33
CA SER A 195 6.95 2.29 -8.06
C SER A 195 6.82 2.64 -6.57
N MET A 196 7.26 1.74 -5.69
CA MET A 196 7.26 1.99 -4.25
C MET A 196 8.14 3.17 -3.83
N TYR A 197 9.25 3.40 -4.52
CA TYR A 197 10.21 4.45 -4.19
C TYR A 197 9.97 5.77 -4.93
N PHE A 198 9.23 5.73 -6.06
CA PHE A 198 9.08 6.88 -6.95
C PHE A 198 7.62 7.33 -7.19
N GLN A 199 6.67 6.82 -6.38
CA GLN A 199 5.24 7.07 -6.53
C GLN A 199 4.85 8.57 -6.47
N SER A 200 5.58 9.39 -5.71
CA SER A 200 5.25 10.80 -5.44
C SER A 200 5.44 11.75 -6.64
N ARG A 201 6.13 11.34 -7.71
CA ARG A 201 6.38 12.23 -8.88
C ARG A 201 5.48 12.00 -10.08
N GLN A 202 4.87 10.82 -10.22
CA GLN A 202 4.13 10.51 -11.45
C GLN A 202 2.68 11.01 -11.43
N ASN A 203 2.04 11.04 -10.25
CA ASN A 203 0.64 11.45 -10.15
C ASN A 203 0.42 12.97 -10.16
N SER A 204 1.44 13.77 -9.82
CA SER A 204 1.38 15.24 -9.92
C SER A 204 1.55 15.78 -11.35
N LEU A 205 2.02 14.94 -12.28
CA LEU A 205 2.27 15.31 -13.67
C LEU A 205 1.18 14.84 -14.64
N LEU A 206 0.26 13.96 -14.21
CA LEU A 206 -0.90 13.64 -15.03
C LEU A 206 -1.87 14.82 -14.96
N PRO A 207 -2.19 15.47 -16.10
CA PRO A 207 -3.14 16.56 -16.13
C PRO A 207 -4.42 16.10 -15.44
N ILE A 208 -4.88 16.84 -14.44
CA ILE A 208 -6.22 16.68 -13.89
C ILE A 208 -7.15 16.88 -15.08
N LYS A 209 -7.58 15.79 -15.71
CA LYS A 209 -8.67 15.84 -16.67
C LYS A 209 -9.83 16.31 -15.83
N ASN A 210 -10.21 17.58 -15.97
CA ASN A 210 -11.40 18.14 -15.35
C ASN A 210 -12.57 17.25 -15.73
N VAL A 211 -12.90 16.31 -14.85
CA VAL A 211 -14.13 15.54 -14.94
C VAL A 211 -15.19 16.54 -14.56
N ASN A 212 -15.68 17.28 -15.55
CA ASN A 212 -16.91 18.04 -15.47
C ASN A 212 -18.05 17.04 -15.24
N ARG A 213 -18.19 16.58 -14.00
CA ARG A 213 -19.39 15.91 -13.51
C ARG A 213 -20.45 17.00 -13.42
N SER A 214 -21.18 17.21 -14.50
CA SER A 214 -22.44 17.92 -14.49
C SER A 214 -23.35 17.20 -13.50
N PHE A 215 -23.49 17.72 -12.29
CA PHE A 215 -24.55 17.33 -11.37
C PHE A 215 -25.85 17.84 -11.99
N SER A 216 -26.57 16.94 -12.65
CA SER A 216 -27.96 17.18 -13.00
C SER A 216 -28.75 17.19 -11.69
N ILE A 217 -29.05 18.38 -11.18
CA ILE A 217 -30.01 18.56 -10.09
C ILE A 217 -31.38 18.29 -10.69
N ASN A 218 -31.95 17.11 -10.39
CA ASN A 218 -33.34 16.82 -10.69
C ASN A 218 -34.20 17.69 -9.75
N ASN A 219 -34.77 18.76 -10.30
CA ASN A 219 -35.84 19.53 -9.68
C ASN A 219 -37.16 18.76 -9.88
N ASP A 220 -37.40 17.75 -9.05
CA ASP A 220 -38.72 17.11 -8.99
C ASP A 220 -39.63 17.87 -8.02
N GLN A 221 -40.42 18.75 -8.65
CA GLN A 221 -41.85 19.02 -8.41
C GLN A 221 -42.36 19.04 -6.95
N VAL A 222 -42.50 20.26 -6.43
CA VAL A 222 -43.51 20.61 -5.42
C VAL A 222 -44.88 20.55 -6.09
N ASN A 223 -45.62 19.46 -5.88
CA ASN A 223 -47.02 19.39 -6.27
C ASN A 223 -47.90 20.02 -5.19
N ALA A 224 -48.67 21.02 -5.64
CA ALA A 224 -49.70 21.72 -4.93
C ALA A 224 -50.84 20.77 -4.50
N SER A 225 -51.33 20.98 -3.28
CA SER A 225 -52.59 20.43 -2.80
C SER A 225 -53.32 21.51 -2.02
N ASP A 226 -54.12 22.30 -2.74
CA ASP A 226 -55.23 23.10 -2.20
C ASP A 226 -56.49 22.73 -2.98
N LYS A 227 -57.35 21.92 -2.37
CA LYS A 227 -58.79 21.78 -2.64
C LYS A 227 -59.51 21.41 -1.36
#